data_AF-A0A955GW48-F1
#
_entry.id   AF-A0A955GW48-F1
#
_cell.length_a   1.000
_cell.length_b   1.000
_cell.length_c   1.000
_cell.angle_alpha   90.00
_cell.angle_beta   90.00
_cell.angle_gamma   90.00
#
_symmetry.space_group_name_H-M   'P 1'
#
loop_
_entity.id
_entity.type
_entity.pdbx_description
1 polymer ?
#
loop_
_entity_poly.entity_id
_entity_poly.type
_entity_poly.pdbx_seq_one_letter_code
_entity_poly.pdbx_strand_id
1 'polypeptide(L)'
;MKFVVSVCLFLLLSMQSVFAQSDTSTFNIRVYGGLDAIPPTTPTLLSATPFSSSQIDISWSASADDVFLGGYSVLRDGVPIATTTLLNYSDTGLSASTTYGYEVRAFDSSINYSTTSNSISTTTLPIVTTPTTDDNDSPTQGTASRVVLDKFSIRTGVSTTSLSLNTARLARLEVRWGKTTSYELGYSVSGVYSTQHNIFLTDLEPGTKYQYEIIGYSIKGFKTPLKSGVFETGAKDIAVSLPNVSYFQAVGRGSDVNLSWRIPSGATISHVRIVRSYIDYPRFPQDGAIVYNGTKDSVTDYGVLQKYSPVYYTAFVYDVYGNVSSGAVDKVYAVLSESNDNENNIKKPDYKTEPIEIVKPIITPEATSSVETKRLTVDMKMPKLDEIRIDQGDNTFSLSDDDIVLDSDRYFVVSIPKDKIAGNLKSIIVTIVDPTDNRKAYSYLLKINQGQTDYKATIEPFGVVGKSELAVNIYDYEAYAVATFKSPITFVEVSEPVKEEVIFPDAVFNKVNIGIGVGSLLLVFFIVFMFIRSRQG
;
A
#
# COMPACT_ATOMS: atom_id res chain seq x y z
N MET A 1 83.64 8.19 -41.62
CA MET A 1 83.38 6.85 -41.06
C MET A 1 82.79 7.05 -39.68
N LYS A 2 81.60 6.59 -39.31
CA LYS A 2 80.34 6.33 -40.04
C LYS A 2 79.31 6.06 -38.92
N PHE A 3 78.12 6.63 -39.09
CA PHE A 3 76.93 6.52 -38.24
C PHE A 3 76.68 5.11 -37.66
N VAL A 4 76.15 5.01 -36.43
CA VAL A 4 74.73 4.73 -36.13
C VAL A 4 74.56 4.56 -34.60
N VAL A 5 73.41 5.06 -34.13
CA VAL A 5 72.78 5.09 -32.80
C VAL A 5 72.68 3.71 -32.12
N SER A 6 72.71 3.64 -30.77
CA SER A 6 71.70 2.93 -29.92
C SER A 6 72.12 2.70 -28.45
N VAL A 7 71.08 2.61 -27.61
CA VAL A 7 70.92 1.89 -26.32
C VAL A 7 71.19 2.61 -24.99
N CYS A 8 70.09 2.64 -24.22
CA CYS A 8 69.88 2.86 -22.79
C CYS A 8 70.92 2.24 -21.83
N LEU A 9 70.85 2.70 -20.56
CA LEU A 9 70.45 1.89 -19.39
C LEU A 9 71.35 2.10 -18.15
N PHE A 10 70.70 2.09 -16.99
CA PHE A 10 71.21 1.95 -15.61
C PHE A 10 71.53 3.20 -14.76
N LEU A 11 70.49 3.57 -13.97
CA LEU A 11 70.45 3.59 -12.50
C LEU A 11 71.35 4.56 -11.69
N LEU A 12 70.71 5.45 -10.93
CA LEU A 12 70.85 5.47 -9.46
C LEU A 12 69.77 6.32 -8.76
N LEU A 13 69.26 5.75 -7.67
CA LEU A 13 68.22 6.22 -6.77
C LEU A 13 68.48 7.63 -6.20
N SER A 14 67.42 8.42 -6.05
CA SER A 14 67.17 9.13 -4.80
C SER A 14 65.68 9.05 -4.45
N MET A 15 65.40 8.36 -3.34
CA MET A 15 64.10 8.40 -2.67
C MET A 15 63.88 9.80 -2.12
N GLN A 16 62.79 10.47 -2.47
CA GLN A 16 62.13 11.42 -1.56
C GLN A 16 60.61 11.34 -1.71
N SER A 17 59.99 10.81 -0.64
CA SER A 17 58.63 11.09 -0.15
C SER A 17 57.46 10.95 -1.14
N VAL A 18 56.81 9.78 -1.09
CA VAL A 18 55.37 9.68 -1.40
C VAL A 18 54.65 10.38 -0.26
N PHE A 19 54.24 11.63 -0.47
CA PHE A 19 53.07 12.12 0.24
C PHE A 19 51.87 11.42 -0.39
N ALA A 20 51.12 10.66 0.40
CA ALA A 20 49.75 10.37 0.05
C ALA A 20 49.05 11.73 -0.04
N GLN A 21 48.94 12.28 -1.25
CA GLN A 21 48.03 13.36 -1.50
C GLN A 21 46.66 12.72 -1.31
N SER A 22 46.02 13.01 -0.17
CA SER A 22 44.60 12.80 -0.04
C SER A 22 43.98 13.61 -1.17
N ASP A 23 43.57 12.94 -2.24
CA ASP A 23 42.54 13.47 -3.11
C ASP A 23 41.27 13.51 -2.26
N THR A 24 41.18 14.52 -1.40
CA THR A 24 39.89 15.05 -0.99
C THR A 24 39.34 15.69 -2.26
N SER A 25 38.75 14.86 -3.11
CA SER A 25 37.72 15.29 -4.01
C SER A 25 36.60 15.81 -3.12
N THR A 26 36.67 17.09 -2.77
CA THR A 26 35.54 17.81 -2.21
C THR A 26 34.50 17.87 -3.32
N PHE A 27 33.62 16.88 -3.33
CA PHE A 27 32.37 16.99 -4.06
C PHE A 27 31.56 18.04 -3.31
N ASN A 28 31.47 19.23 -3.89
CA ASN A 28 30.48 20.20 -3.44
C ASN A 28 29.12 19.62 -3.80
N ILE A 29 28.48 18.97 -2.84
CA ILE A 29 27.03 18.83 -2.88
C ILE A 29 26.50 20.26 -2.80
N ARG A 30 26.01 20.80 -3.92
CA ARG A 30 24.95 21.80 -3.78
C ARG A 30 23.75 21.03 -3.28
N VAL A 31 23.56 21.06 -1.97
CA VAL A 31 22.28 20.75 -1.38
C VAL A 31 21.36 21.85 -1.90
N TYR A 32 20.51 21.55 -2.88
CA TYR A 32 19.34 22.38 -3.10
C TYR A 32 18.40 22.07 -1.93
N GLY A 33 18.32 23.04 -1.01
CA GLY A 33 17.64 22.93 0.26
C GLY A 33 18.64 22.93 1.42
N GLY A 34 19.12 24.11 1.82
CA GLY A 34 19.29 24.28 3.27
C GLY A 34 17.97 23.84 3.92
N LEU A 35 18.01 23.22 5.12
CA LEU A 35 16.80 23.06 5.90
C LEU A 35 16.08 24.40 5.84
N ASP A 36 14.93 24.42 5.18
CA ASP A 36 14.10 25.60 5.22
C ASP A 36 13.88 25.85 6.70
N ALA A 37 14.18 27.06 7.14
CA ALA A 37 14.10 27.48 8.53
C ALA A 37 13.18 28.68 8.67
N ILE A 38 12.62 29.17 7.56
CA ILE A 38 11.70 30.28 7.53
C ILE A 38 10.31 29.66 7.52
N PRO A 39 9.52 29.84 8.59
CA PRO A 39 8.18 29.29 8.60
C PRO A 39 7.26 30.05 7.64
N PRO A 40 6.18 29.41 7.16
CA PRO A 40 5.21 30.08 6.30
C PRO A 40 4.59 31.31 6.94
N THR A 41 4.05 32.19 6.12
CA THR A 41 3.24 33.32 6.60
C THR A 41 2.02 32.79 7.36
N THR A 42 1.66 33.52 8.42
CA THR A 42 0.53 33.15 9.26
C THR A 42 -0.80 33.21 8.49
N PRO A 43 -1.59 32.12 8.46
CA PRO A 43 -2.92 32.19 7.87
C PRO A 43 -3.83 33.07 8.73
N THR A 44 -4.84 33.69 8.10
CA THR A 44 -5.90 34.40 8.82
C THR A 44 -7.13 33.51 8.91
N LEU A 45 -7.62 33.24 10.12
CA LEU A 45 -8.86 32.48 10.30
C LEU A 45 -10.04 33.37 9.92
N LEU A 46 -10.74 33.00 8.85
CA LEU A 46 -11.83 33.79 8.25
C LEU A 46 -13.17 33.48 8.91
N SER A 47 -13.43 32.22 9.22
CA SER A 47 -14.67 31.80 9.88
C SER A 47 -14.51 30.51 10.66
N ALA A 48 -15.30 30.38 11.73
CA ALA A 48 -15.64 29.14 12.40
C ALA A 48 -17.15 29.19 12.68
N THR A 49 -17.93 28.46 11.87
CA THR A 49 -19.39 28.57 11.84
C THR A 49 -20.00 27.26 12.32
N PRO A 50 -20.82 27.26 13.39
CA PRO A 50 -21.47 26.06 13.86
C PRO A 50 -22.51 25.62 12.84
N PHE A 51 -22.26 24.47 12.22
CA PHE A 51 -23.14 23.88 11.22
C PHE A 51 -24.23 23.03 11.87
N SER A 52 -23.89 22.36 12.99
CA SER A 52 -24.83 21.53 13.73
C SER A 52 -24.49 21.46 15.23
N SER A 53 -25.20 20.59 15.96
CA SER A 53 -24.86 20.30 17.35
C SER A 53 -23.56 19.52 17.52
N SER A 54 -22.96 19.04 16.44
CA SER A 54 -21.72 18.26 16.49
C SER A 54 -20.75 18.60 15.35
N GLN A 55 -20.90 19.77 14.72
CA GLN A 55 -20.02 20.19 13.62
C GLN A 55 -19.83 21.70 13.59
N ILE A 56 -18.60 22.14 13.36
CA ILE A 56 -18.21 23.52 13.09
C ILE A 56 -17.37 23.52 11.81
N ASP A 57 -17.79 24.32 10.83
CA ASP A 57 -17.05 24.49 9.57
C ASP A 57 -16.13 25.70 9.68
N ILE A 58 -14.87 25.50 9.31
CA ILE A 58 -13.78 26.44 9.52
C ILE A 58 -13.16 26.78 8.18
N SER A 59 -12.82 28.05 7.96
CA SER A 59 -12.10 28.49 6.76
C SER A 59 -11.09 29.57 7.07
N TRP A 60 -10.01 29.62 6.30
CA TRP A 60 -8.89 30.54 6.51
C TRP A 60 -8.28 31.02 5.19
N SER A 61 -7.53 32.11 5.25
CA SER A 61 -6.78 32.64 4.11
C SER A 61 -5.58 31.76 3.78
N ALA A 62 -5.17 31.75 2.51
CA ALA A 62 -3.94 31.08 2.13
C ALA A 62 -2.71 31.72 2.79
N SER A 63 -1.78 30.89 3.21
CA SER A 63 -0.40 31.24 3.57
C SER A 63 0.51 31.15 2.35
N ALA A 64 1.64 31.83 2.43
CA ALA A 64 2.73 31.75 1.47
C ALA A 64 4.00 31.39 2.23
N ASP A 65 4.90 30.69 1.57
CA ASP A 65 6.19 30.28 2.11
C ASP A 65 7.27 30.59 1.08
N ASP A 66 8.51 30.84 1.49
CA ASP A 66 9.59 31.18 0.55
C ASP A 66 10.10 29.96 -0.22
N VAL A 67 9.89 28.75 0.30
CA VAL A 67 10.25 27.51 -0.39
C VAL A 67 9.01 26.69 -0.74
N PHE A 68 8.24 26.23 0.25
CA PHE A 68 7.07 25.39 0.01
C PHE A 68 6.13 25.25 1.21
N LEU A 69 4.87 25.66 1.03
CA LEU A 69 3.81 25.41 2.01
C LEU A 69 3.34 23.93 1.99
N GLY A 70 3.68 23.19 3.05
CA GLY A 70 3.29 21.80 3.28
C GLY A 70 1.80 21.60 3.58
N GLY A 71 1.17 22.58 4.23
CA GLY A 71 -0.27 22.58 4.47
C GLY A 71 -0.66 23.37 5.71
N TYR A 72 -1.81 23.02 6.28
CA TYR A 72 -2.36 23.67 7.47
C TYR A 72 -2.63 22.64 8.54
N SER A 73 -2.25 22.97 9.76
CA SER A 73 -2.68 22.27 10.96
C SER A 73 -3.83 23.07 11.58
N VAL A 74 -4.99 22.42 11.73
CA VAL A 74 -6.16 22.99 12.40
C VAL A 74 -6.07 22.63 13.88
N LEU A 75 -6.14 23.63 14.75
CA LEU A 75 -6.11 23.47 16.20
C LEU A 75 -7.48 23.78 16.77
N ARG A 76 -7.93 22.93 17.69
CA ARG A 76 -9.10 23.13 18.53
C ARG A 76 -8.66 23.17 19.98
N ASP A 77 -8.99 24.27 20.66
CA ASP A 77 -8.61 24.55 22.05
C ASP A 77 -7.10 24.40 22.29
N GLY A 78 -6.30 24.86 21.31
CA GLY A 78 -4.84 24.80 21.33
C GLY A 78 -4.24 23.43 20.98
N VAL A 79 -5.07 22.43 20.63
CA VAL A 79 -4.62 21.07 20.27
C VAL A 79 -4.83 20.81 18.77
N PRO A 80 -3.81 20.34 18.02
CA PRO A 80 -3.98 19.95 16.61
C PRO A 80 -4.98 18.80 16.44
N ILE A 81 -5.98 18.98 15.57
CA ILE A 81 -7.03 17.97 15.29
C ILE A 81 -6.98 17.42 13.86
N ALA A 82 -6.38 18.16 12.93
CA ALA A 82 -6.27 17.73 11.54
C ALA A 82 -5.12 18.44 10.81
N THR A 83 -4.66 17.82 9.73
CA THR A 83 -3.82 18.46 8.71
C THR A 83 -4.51 18.38 7.35
N THR A 84 -4.50 19.48 6.61
CA THR A 84 -5.10 19.54 5.27
C THR A 84 -4.33 20.51 4.38
N THR A 85 -4.45 20.33 3.07
CA THR A 85 -3.97 21.32 2.10
C THR A 85 -5.10 22.19 1.54
N LEU A 86 -6.33 21.96 1.98
CA LEU A 86 -7.48 22.80 1.65
C LEU A 86 -7.49 24.05 2.54
N LEU A 87 -8.23 25.07 2.13
CA LEU A 87 -8.41 26.32 2.90
C LEU A 87 -9.67 26.29 3.79
N ASN A 88 -10.19 25.09 4.02
CA ASN A 88 -11.35 24.83 4.85
C ASN A 88 -11.25 23.44 5.49
N TYR A 89 -11.97 23.28 6.59
CA TYR A 89 -12.08 22.02 7.31
C TYR A 89 -13.43 21.96 8.03
N SER A 90 -14.09 20.80 7.93
CA SER A 90 -15.30 20.51 8.69
C SER A 90 -14.91 19.72 9.93
N ASP A 91 -14.87 20.41 11.07
CA ASP A 91 -14.62 19.75 12.36
C ASP A 91 -15.92 19.11 12.85
N THR A 92 -15.92 17.78 12.93
CA THR A 92 -17.10 16.95 13.19
C THR A 92 -16.89 16.10 14.44
N GLY A 93 -17.97 15.58 15.02
CA GLY A 93 -17.91 14.79 16.27
C GLY A 93 -17.82 15.66 17.54
N LEU A 94 -18.24 16.92 17.46
CA LEU A 94 -18.23 17.87 18.57
C LEU A 94 -19.38 17.62 19.56
N SER A 95 -19.18 18.00 20.82
CA SER A 95 -20.26 18.04 21.82
C SER A 95 -21.16 19.25 21.56
N ALA A 96 -22.46 19.10 21.80
CA ALA A 96 -23.44 20.15 21.60
C ALA A 96 -23.38 21.23 22.67
N SER A 97 -23.88 22.43 22.35
CA SER A 97 -23.82 23.59 23.26
C SER A 97 -22.44 23.82 23.88
N THR A 98 -21.38 23.41 23.19
CA THR A 98 -20.01 23.47 23.69
C THR A 98 -19.25 24.48 22.85
N THR A 99 -18.61 25.42 23.52
CA THR A 99 -17.75 26.42 22.88
C THR A 99 -16.40 25.79 22.58
N TYR A 100 -15.95 25.92 21.34
CA TYR A 100 -14.64 25.49 20.87
C TYR A 100 -13.90 26.69 20.29
N GLY A 101 -12.62 26.83 20.65
CA GLY A 101 -11.71 27.81 20.09
C GLY A 101 -10.94 27.22 18.93
N TYR A 102 -10.93 27.89 17.77
CA TYR A 102 -10.17 27.46 16.61
C TYR A 102 -9.04 28.40 16.28
N GLU A 103 -7.92 27.80 15.92
CA GLU A 103 -6.75 28.45 15.34
C GLU A 103 -6.24 27.57 14.19
N VAL A 104 -5.55 28.18 13.24
CA VAL A 104 -4.89 27.47 12.16
C VAL A 104 -3.46 27.96 12.08
N ARG A 105 -2.52 27.05 11.87
CA ARG A 105 -1.14 27.40 11.52
C ARG A 105 -0.76 26.70 10.22
N ALA A 106 0.01 27.40 9.41
CA ALA A 106 0.63 26.81 8.24
C ALA A 106 1.89 26.05 8.67
N PHE A 107 2.27 25.05 7.90
CA PHE A 107 3.56 24.38 8.02
C PHE A 107 4.17 24.15 6.64
N ASP A 108 5.48 24.24 6.54
CA ASP A 108 6.24 23.94 5.32
C ASP A 108 6.63 22.45 5.23
N SER A 109 7.34 22.06 4.17
CA SER A 109 7.86 20.71 3.97
C SER A 109 9.01 20.31 4.91
N SER A 110 9.63 21.27 5.59
CA SER A 110 10.67 21.08 6.61
C SER A 110 10.10 21.07 8.04
N ILE A 111 8.78 21.16 8.19
CA ILE A 111 8.03 21.17 9.46
C ILE A 111 8.34 22.44 10.29
N ASN A 112 8.71 23.56 9.66
CA ASN A 112 8.56 24.84 10.37
C ASN A 112 7.10 25.25 10.35
N TYR A 113 6.62 25.70 11.50
CA TYR A 113 5.25 26.16 11.67
C TYR A 113 5.22 27.67 11.69
N SER A 114 4.26 28.25 10.98
CA SER A 114 3.91 29.67 11.17
C SER A 114 3.50 29.92 12.61
N THR A 115 3.46 31.20 13.02
CA THR A 115 2.66 31.55 14.19
C THR A 115 1.19 31.17 13.93
N THR A 116 0.43 30.90 14.98
CA THR A 116 -1.00 30.58 14.85
C THR A 116 -1.78 31.81 14.39
N SER A 117 -2.86 31.57 13.65
CA SER A 117 -3.81 32.61 13.23
C SER A 117 -4.42 33.36 14.41
N ASN A 118 -5.24 34.38 14.12
CA ASN A 118 -6.23 34.83 15.09
C ASN A 118 -7.12 33.65 15.55
N SER A 119 -7.58 33.70 16.80
CA SER A 119 -8.50 32.71 17.35
C SER A 119 -9.95 33.11 17.11
N ILE A 120 -10.80 32.17 16.71
CA ILE A 120 -12.26 32.33 16.67
C ILE A 120 -12.88 31.23 17.53
N SER A 121 -13.60 31.65 18.58
CA SER A 121 -14.41 30.75 19.38
C SER A 121 -15.85 30.74 18.90
N THR A 122 -16.43 29.57 18.77
CA THR A 122 -17.85 29.42 18.43
C THR A 122 -18.48 28.25 19.16
N THR A 123 -19.80 28.30 19.35
CA THR A 123 -20.53 27.30 20.14
C THR A 123 -21.36 26.45 19.21
N THR A 124 -21.18 25.13 19.28
CA THR A 124 -22.04 24.17 18.57
C THR A 124 -23.50 24.40 18.95
N LEU A 125 -24.40 24.14 18.01
CA LEU A 125 -25.83 24.31 18.27
C LEU A 125 -26.27 23.36 19.42
N PRO A 126 -27.30 23.72 20.21
CA PRO A 126 -27.84 22.79 21.20
C PRO A 126 -28.36 21.52 20.53
N ILE A 127 -28.28 20.39 21.25
CA ILE A 127 -29.12 19.24 20.92
C ILE A 127 -30.56 19.71 21.11
N VAL A 128 -31.32 19.76 20.03
CA VAL A 128 -32.77 19.93 20.13
C VAL A 128 -33.35 18.62 20.65
N THR A 129 -33.38 18.45 21.97
CA THR A 129 -34.18 17.39 22.62
C THR A 129 -35.62 17.86 22.68
N THR A 130 -36.48 17.34 21.82
CA THR A 130 -37.91 17.38 22.11
C THR A 130 -38.20 16.47 23.31
N PRO A 131 -39.12 16.86 24.22
CA PRO A 131 -39.32 16.14 25.47
C PRO A 131 -39.71 14.68 25.23
N THR A 132 -39.04 13.81 25.97
CA THR A 132 -39.36 12.38 26.14
C THR A 132 -40.67 12.25 26.91
N THR A 133 -41.66 11.57 26.33
CA THR A 133 -42.69 10.91 27.15
C THR A 133 -42.34 9.43 27.25
N ASP A 134 -42.21 8.99 28.51
CA ASP A 134 -42.21 7.60 28.91
C ASP A 134 -43.44 6.85 28.37
N ASP A 135 -43.17 5.59 28.07
CA ASP A 135 -44.01 4.39 28.02
C ASP A 135 -45.38 4.36 27.31
N ASN A 136 -45.49 3.28 26.52
CA ASN A 136 -46.62 2.77 25.73
C ASN A 136 -46.86 3.46 24.38
N ASP A 137 -46.14 3.03 23.36
CA ASP A 137 -46.77 2.95 22.05
C ASP A 137 -46.43 1.63 21.34
N SER A 138 -47.49 0.94 20.96
CA SER A 138 -47.47 -0.27 20.16
C SER A 138 -46.93 0.07 18.76
N PRO A 139 -46.30 -0.86 17.99
CA PRO A 139 -45.57 -0.53 16.77
C PRO A 139 -46.41 0.06 15.62
N THR A 140 -47.72 0.21 15.80
CA THR A 140 -48.68 0.44 14.71
C THR A 140 -49.24 1.86 14.61
N GLN A 141 -48.95 2.81 15.53
CA GLN A 141 -49.46 4.19 15.41
C GLN A 141 -48.50 5.32 15.84
N GLY A 142 -47.35 5.44 15.17
CA GLY A 142 -46.57 6.69 15.24
C GLY A 142 -47.30 7.89 14.61
N THR A 143 -47.31 9.07 15.24
CA THR A 143 -47.78 10.33 14.64
C THR A 143 -46.87 10.75 13.47
N ALA A 144 -47.39 11.50 12.48
CA ALA A 144 -46.63 11.96 11.29
C ALA A 144 -45.34 12.77 11.59
N SER A 145 -45.15 13.18 12.84
CA SER A 145 -44.02 14.00 13.30
C SER A 145 -42.83 13.18 13.80
N ARG A 146 -42.99 11.89 14.12
CA ARG A 146 -41.90 11.01 14.58
C ARG A 146 -41.72 9.87 13.58
N VAL A 147 -40.47 9.61 13.22
CA VAL A 147 -40.16 8.41 12.43
C VAL A 147 -40.15 7.22 13.39
N VAL A 148 -41.04 6.25 13.13
CA VAL A 148 -41.11 5.03 13.93
C VAL A 148 -40.43 3.91 13.17
N LEU A 149 -39.46 3.29 13.83
CA LEU A 149 -38.79 2.09 13.34
C LEU A 149 -39.76 0.91 13.49
N ASP A 150 -40.17 0.34 12.36
CA ASP A 150 -41.07 -0.83 12.31
C ASP A 150 -40.27 -2.13 12.34
N LYS A 151 -39.23 -2.21 11.51
CA LYS A 151 -38.35 -3.39 11.44
C LYS A 151 -36.90 -2.96 11.25
N PHE A 152 -35.98 -3.69 11.87
CA PHE A 152 -34.55 -3.49 11.68
C PHE A 152 -33.83 -4.84 11.62
N SER A 153 -32.92 -4.97 10.67
CA SER A 153 -31.97 -6.07 10.60
C SER A 153 -30.64 -5.56 10.08
N ILE A 154 -29.57 -6.08 10.66
CA ILE A 154 -28.21 -5.84 10.20
C ILE A 154 -27.66 -7.17 9.68
N ARG A 155 -27.00 -7.11 8.52
CA ARG A 155 -26.27 -8.23 7.94
C ARG A 155 -24.85 -7.78 7.73
N THR A 156 -23.95 -8.30 8.54
CA THR A 156 -22.52 -8.02 8.42
C THR A 156 -21.90 -8.98 7.41
N GLY A 157 -21.08 -8.43 6.53
CA GLY A 157 -20.12 -9.16 5.71
C GLY A 157 -18.73 -9.05 6.33
N VAL A 158 -17.72 -9.54 5.61
CA VAL A 158 -16.31 -9.48 6.06
C VAL A 158 -15.71 -8.09 5.93
N SER A 159 -16.13 -7.29 4.95
CA SER A 159 -15.66 -5.90 4.75
C SER A 159 -16.81 -4.94 4.40
N THR A 160 -18.03 -5.43 4.56
CA THR A 160 -19.26 -4.70 4.25
C THR A 160 -20.26 -4.90 5.36
N THR A 161 -21.27 -4.04 5.43
CA THR A 161 -22.42 -4.23 6.31
C THR A 161 -23.65 -3.65 5.63
N SER A 162 -24.74 -4.42 5.61
CA SER A 162 -26.03 -3.96 5.13
C SER A 162 -26.97 -3.73 6.30
N LEU A 163 -27.52 -2.52 6.40
CA LEU A 163 -28.53 -2.15 7.37
C LEU A 163 -29.86 -2.05 6.63
N SER A 164 -30.74 -3.02 6.86
CA SER A 164 -32.08 -3.07 6.29
C SER A 164 -33.11 -2.68 7.34
N LEU A 165 -33.91 -1.66 7.08
CA LEU A 165 -34.92 -1.22 8.03
C LEU A 165 -36.18 -0.70 7.35
N ASN A 166 -37.31 -0.94 8.01
CA ASN A 166 -38.61 -0.39 7.65
C ASN A 166 -39.01 0.68 8.66
N THR A 167 -39.60 1.74 8.16
CA THR A 167 -40.24 2.78 8.95
C THR A 167 -41.75 2.74 8.71
N ALA A 168 -42.54 3.04 9.74
CA ALA A 168 -44.00 3.02 9.64
C ALA A 168 -44.55 4.09 8.67
N ARG A 169 -43.72 5.09 8.31
CA ARG A 169 -44.06 6.23 7.44
C ARG A 169 -42.81 6.66 6.67
N LEU A 170 -43.01 7.32 5.52
CA LEU A 170 -41.93 7.84 4.69
C LEU A 170 -40.91 8.66 5.51
N ALA A 171 -39.67 8.22 5.49
CA ALA A 171 -38.55 8.84 6.18
C ALA A 171 -37.33 8.93 5.28
N ARG A 172 -36.43 9.86 5.56
CA ARG A 172 -35.05 9.86 5.08
C ARG A 172 -34.17 9.38 6.24
N LEU A 173 -33.09 8.68 5.97
CA LEU A 173 -32.19 8.19 7.02
C LEU A 173 -30.80 8.79 6.93
N GLU A 174 -30.15 8.89 8.06
CA GLU A 174 -28.72 9.10 8.22
C GLU A 174 -28.16 7.99 9.10
N VAL A 175 -27.04 7.39 8.67
CA VAL A 175 -26.29 6.37 9.40
C VAL A 175 -24.88 6.88 9.61
N ARG A 176 -24.36 6.82 10.83
CA ARG A 176 -22.97 7.18 11.19
C ARG A 176 -22.25 5.94 11.72
N TRP A 177 -20.95 5.76 11.46
CA TRP A 177 -20.17 4.63 11.99
C TRP A 177 -18.71 4.97 12.30
N GLY A 178 -18.11 4.26 13.26
CA GLY A 178 -16.71 4.40 13.67
C GLY A 178 -16.27 3.27 14.58
N LYS A 179 -14.97 3.13 14.85
CA LYS A 179 -14.45 2.19 15.86
C LYS A 179 -14.78 2.67 17.28
N THR A 180 -15.07 3.97 17.43
CA THR A 180 -15.50 4.58 18.68
C THR A 180 -16.92 5.15 18.57
N THR A 181 -17.51 5.56 19.70
CA THR A 181 -18.81 6.23 19.73
C THR A 181 -18.80 7.62 19.10
N SER A 182 -17.63 8.12 18.70
CA SER A 182 -17.50 9.36 17.93
C SER A 182 -17.85 9.18 16.45
N TYR A 183 -18.04 7.94 16.00
CA TYR A 183 -18.38 7.61 14.61
C TYR A 183 -17.42 8.22 13.58
N GLU A 184 -16.12 8.17 13.88
CA GLU A 184 -15.07 8.94 13.20
C GLU A 184 -14.76 8.51 11.76
N LEU A 185 -15.36 7.40 11.30
CA LEU A 185 -15.01 6.79 10.02
C LEU A 185 -15.98 7.11 8.90
N GLY A 186 -17.20 7.56 9.20
CA GLY A 186 -18.08 8.07 8.15
C GLY A 186 -19.55 8.19 8.51
N TYR A 187 -20.30 8.71 7.54
CA TYR A 187 -21.75 8.75 7.56
C TYR A 187 -22.33 8.54 6.15
N SER A 188 -23.57 8.07 6.07
CA SER A 188 -24.32 7.82 4.85
C SER A 188 -25.74 8.33 5.03
N VAL A 189 -26.30 8.99 4.01
CA VAL A 189 -27.63 9.59 4.07
C VAL A 189 -28.46 9.12 2.88
N SER A 190 -29.68 8.64 3.11
CA SER A 190 -30.58 8.27 2.02
C SER A 190 -30.99 9.53 1.25
N GLY A 191 -31.04 9.48 -0.09
CA GLY A 191 -31.42 10.65 -0.91
C GLY A 191 -32.93 10.84 -1.06
N VAL A 192 -33.72 9.82 -0.72
CA VAL A 192 -35.18 9.78 -0.93
C VAL A 192 -35.91 9.42 0.35
N TYR A 193 -37.16 9.90 0.46
CA TYR A 193 -38.09 9.48 1.50
C TYR A 193 -38.72 8.14 1.10
N SER A 194 -38.58 7.13 1.95
CA SER A 194 -39.10 5.78 1.73
C SER A 194 -39.60 5.20 3.06
N THR A 195 -40.42 4.15 3.01
CA THR A 195 -40.73 3.32 4.19
C THR A 195 -39.79 2.13 4.31
N GLN A 196 -39.05 1.80 3.25
CA GLN A 196 -38.07 0.73 3.20
C GLN A 196 -36.70 1.30 2.89
N HIS A 197 -35.69 0.90 3.65
CA HIS A 197 -34.34 1.40 3.51
C HIS A 197 -33.33 0.27 3.56
N ASN A 198 -32.33 0.37 2.69
CA ASN A 198 -31.15 -0.47 2.71
C ASN A 198 -29.93 0.46 2.59
N ILE A 199 -29.09 0.48 3.64
CA ILE A 199 -27.81 1.19 3.64
C ILE A 199 -26.71 0.16 3.49
N PHE A 200 -25.79 0.39 2.56
CA PHE A 200 -24.60 -0.43 2.38
C PHE A 200 -23.38 0.35 2.85
N LEU A 201 -22.69 -0.19 3.86
CA LEU A 201 -21.38 0.24 4.31
C LEU A 201 -20.35 -0.66 3.65
N THR A 202 -19.29 -0.08 3.11
CA THR A 202 -18.19 -0.76 2.43
C THR A 202 -16.86 -0.29 3.02
N ASP A 203 -15.75 -0.93 2.63
CA ASP A 203 -14.40 -0.60 3.09
C ASP A 203 -14.23 -0.68 4.62
N LEU A 204 -14.99 -1.57 5.26
CA LEU A 204 -14.84 -1.88 6.68
C LEU A 204 -13.71 -2.91 6.85
N GLU A 205 -12.96 -2.78 7.94
CA GLU A 205 -11.93 -3.74 8.32
C GLU A 205 -12.59 -5.05 8.77
N PRO A 206 -12.10 -6.23 8.33
CA PRO A 206 -12.61 -7.52 8.79
C PRO A 206 -12.35 -7.78 10.28
N GLY A 207 -13.22 -8.59 10.90
CA GLY A 207 -13.14 -8.94 12.33
C GLY A 207 -13.08 -7.72 13.26
N THR A 208 -13.63 -6.59 12.83
CA THR A 208 -13.50 -5.30 13.51
C THR A 208 -14.87 -4.85 14.01
N LYS A 209 -14.89 -4.36 15.25
CA LYS A 209 -16.09 -3.82 15.89
C LYS A 209 -16.27 -2.35 15.52
N TYR A 210 -17.49 -2.01 15.13
CA TYR A 210 -17.90 -0.67 14.78
C TYR A 210 -19.12 -0.28 15.62
N GLN A 211 -19.08 0.92 16.17
CA GLN A 211 -20.24 1.61 16.71
C GLN A 211 -21.02 2.24 15.55
N TYR A 212 -22.35 2.22 15.62
CA TYR A 212 -23.21 2.93 14.66
C TYR A 212 -24.38 3.66 15.32
N GLU A 213 -24.87 4.69 14.63
CA GLU A 213 -26.11 5.41 14.96
C GLU A 213 -26.97 5.59 13.70
N ILE A 214 -28.28 5.37 13.82
CA ILE A 214 -29.29 5.57 12.78
C ILE A 214 -30.27 6.64 13.24
N ILE A 215 -30.42 7.64 12.38
CA ILE A 215 -31.30 8.79 12.57
C ILE A 215 -32.31 8.79 11.42
N GLY A 216 -33.59 8.92 11.75
CA GLY A 216 -34.68 9.12 10.79
C GLY A 216 -35.12 10.57 10.72
N TYR A 217 -35.43 11.04 9.53
CA TYR A 217 -36.01 12.35 9.25
C TYR A 217 -37.37 12.17 8.61
N SER A 218 -38.42 12.72 9.21
CA SER A 218 -39.76 12.73 8.58
C SER A 218 -39.78 13.66 7.36
N ILE A 219 -40.80 13.57 6.51
CA ILE A 219 -41.02 14.50 5.38
C ILE A 219 -41.08 15.99 5.78
N LYS A 220 -41.32 16.27 7.07
CA LYS A 220 -41.34 17.62 7.64
C LYS A 220 -39.97 18.02 8.23
N GLY A 221 -38.94 17.20 8.05
CA GLY A 221 -37.59 17.43 8.54
C GLY A 221 -37.36 17.06 10.01
N PHE A 222 -38.36 16.55 10.73
CA PHE A 222 -38.18 16.17 12.13
C PHE A 222 -37.23 14.98 12.28
N LYS A 223 -36.15 15.19 13.04
CA LYS A 223 -35.13 14.21 13.40
C LYS A 223 -35.66 13.28 14.50
N THR A 224 -35.45 11.98 14.37
CA THR A 224 -35.74 10.97 15.38
C THR A 224 -34.58 9.98 15.44
N PRO A 225 -33.85 9.84 16.56
CA PRO A 225 -32.93 8.73 16.75
C PRO A 225 -33.70 7.42 16.69
N LEU A 226 -33.34 6.53 15.76
CA LEU A 226 -34.06 5.27 15.55
C LEU A 226 -33.39 4.11 16.26
N LYS A 227 -32.05 4.04 16.16
CA LYS A 227 -31.28 2.96 16.77
C LYS A 227 -29.80 3.32 16.83
N SER A 228 -29.12 2.90 17.88
CA SER A 228 -27.66 2.83 17.93
C SER A 228 -27.25 1.42 18.36
N GLY A 229 -25.99 1.08 18.13
CA GLY A 229 -25.46 -0.22 18.55
C GLY A 229 -24.05 -0.47 18.06
N VAL A 230 -23.66 -1.74 18.19
CA VAL A 230 -22.39 -2.27 17.69
C VAL A 230 -22.70 -3.29 16.63
N PHE A 231 -21.91 -3.28 15.55
CA PHE A 231 -21.80 -4.43 14.68
C PHE A 231 -20.34 -4.85 14.58
N GLU A 232 -20.13 -6.14 14.34
CA GLU A 232 -18.80 -6.69 14.09
C GLU A 232 -18.83 -7.26 12.69
N THR A 233 -17.91 -6.77 11.84
CA THR A 233 -17.69 -7.40 10.54
C THR A 233 -17.30 -8.85 10.78
N GLY A 234 -17.74 -9.74 9.88
CA GLY A 234 -17.35 -11.13 9.97
C GLY A 234 -15.83 -11.24 10.10
N ALA A 235 -15.36 -12.13 10.98
CA ALA A 235 -13.99 -12.58 10.88
C ALA A 235 -13.77 -13.07 9.45
N LYS A 236 -12.64 -12.69 8.84
CA LYS A 236 -12.36 -13.10 7.48
C LYS A 236 -12.00 -14.59 7.53
N ASP A 237 -12.98 -15.46 7.31
CA ASP A 237 -12.70 -16.87 7.10
C ASP A 237 -11.98 -17.00 5.75
N ILE A 238 -10.72 -17.41 5.86
CA ILE A 238 -9.71 -17.49 4.80
C ILE A 238 -9.37 -16.10 4.24
N ALA A 239 -8.33 -15.47 4.79
CA ALA A 239 -7.55 -14.54 3.96
C ALA A 239 -6.91 -15.35 2.83
N VAL A 240 -7.63 -15.49 1.72
CA VAL A 240 -6.98 -15.76 0.44
C VAL A 240 -6.01 -14.60 0.27
N SER A 241 -4.72 -14.92 0.25
CA SER A 241 -3.67 -13.96 -0.05
C SER A 241 -3.81 -13.63 -1.52
N LEU A 242 -4.62 -12.62 -1.82
CA LEU A 242 -4.86 -12.23 -3.20
C LEU A 242 -3.55 -11.80 -3.84
N PRO A 243 -3.31 -12.20 -5.10
CA PRO A 243 -2.20 -11.68 -5.86
C PRO A 243 -2.25 -10.15 -5.95
N ASN A 244 -1.10 -9.52 -5.80
CA ASN A 244 -0.93 -8.12 -6.13
C ASN A 244 -0.85 -7.95 -7.65
N VAL A 245 -1.15 -6.74 -8.13
CA VAL A 245 -0.89 -6.39 -9.53
C VAL A 245 0.59 -6.61 -9.88
N SER A 246 0.88 -7.16 -11.05
CA SER A 246 2.26 -7.21 -11.56
C SER A 246 2.59 -5.91 -12.29
N TYR A 247 3.89 -5.65 -12.48
CA TYR A 247 4.36 -4.51 -13.28
C TYR A 247 3.84 -3.13 -12.81
N PHE A 248 3.56 -2.94 -11.51
CA PHE A 248 3.12 -1.64 -11.01
C PHE A 248 4.25 -0.63 -11.10
N GLN A 249 3.99 0.48 -11.78
CA GLN A 249 4.97 1.53 -12.03
C GLN A 249 4.32 2.91 -11.95
N ALA A 250 5.04 3.86 -11.36
CA ALA A 250 4.73 5.27 -11.31
C ALA A 250 5.81 6.05 -12.09
N VAL A 251 5.44 6.57 -13.26
CA VAL A 251 6.37 7.24 -14.16
C VAL A 251 6.00 8.72 -14.30
N GLY A 252 6.92 9.59 -13.88
CA GLY A 252 6.78 11.03 -14.04
C GLY A 252 6.73 11.44 -15.52
N ARG A 253 5.79 12.33 -15.85
CA ARG A 253 5.62 12.96 -17.15
C ARG A 253 5.38 14.45 -16.95
N GLY A 254 6.47 15.21 -16.87
CA GLY A 254 6.41 16.60 -16.43
C GLY A 254 5.93 16.66 -14.99
N SER A 255 4.75 17.24 -14.78
CA SER A 255 4.12 17.34 -13.46
C SER A 255 3.09 16.27 -13.13
N ASP A 256 2.74 15.44 -14.11
CA ASP A 256 1.81 14.35 -13.95
C ASP A 256 2.57 13.06 -13.64
N VAL A 257 1.87 12.09 -13.05
CA VAL A 257 2.37 10.72 -12.89
C VAL A 257 1.49 9.78 -13.68
N ASN A 258 2.08 9.07 -14.63
CA ASN A 258 1.43 7.96 -15.28
C ASN A 258 1.66 6.70 -14.45
N LEU A 259 0.56 6.12 -13.98
CA LEU A 259 0.53 4.87 -13.25
C LEU A 259 0.09 3.77 -14.20
N SER A 260 0.81 2.64 -14.20
CA SER A 260 0.48 1.46 -15.00
C SER A 260 0.71 0.18 -14.19
N TRP A 261 -0.11 -0.84 -14.44
CA TRP A 261 -0.02 -2.15 -13.81
C TRP A 261 -0.65 -3.22 -14.68
N ARG A 262 -0.41 -4.48 -14.35
CA ARG A 262 -1.12 -5.63 -14.91
C ARG A 262 -2.01 -6.25 -13.84
N ILE A 263 -3.29 -6.36 -14.15
CA ILE A 263 -4.27 -6.99 -13.24
C ILE A 263 -3.98 -8.50 -13.18
N PRO A 264 -4.02 -9.11 -11.97
CA PRO A 264 -3.89 -10.55 -11.80
C PRO A 264 -4.90 -11.35 -12.59
N SER A 265 -4.51 -12.54 -13.04
CA SER A 265 -5.45 -13.47 -13.65
C SER A 265 -6.23 -14.25 -12.57
N GLY A 266 -7.55 -14.12 -12.55
CA GLY A 266 -8.39 -14.84 -11.58
C GLY A 266 -9.87 -14.55 -11.73
N ALA A 267 -10.71 -15.58 -11.66
CA ALA A 267 -12.17 -15.49 -11.91
C ALA A 267 -12.94 -14.63 -10.89
N THR A 268 -12.29 -14.25 -9.79
CA THR A 268 -12.91 -13.52 -8.69
C THR A 268 -12.41 -12.08 -8.57
N ILE A 269 -11.45 -11.62 -9.39
CA ILE A 269 -10.96 -10.24 -9.29
C ILE A 269 -12.07 -9.25 -9.67
N SER A 270 -12.33 -8.28 -8.79
CA SER A 270 -13.34 -7.25 -8.98
C SER A 270 -12.75 -5.98 -9.58
N HIS A 271 -11.72 -5.40 -8.95
CA HIS A 271 -11.13 -4.13 -9.36
C HIS A 271 -9.78 -3.88 -8.67
N VAL A 272 -9.09 -2.83 -9.11
CA VAL A 272 -7.88 -2.28 -8.48
C VAL A 272 -8.20 -0.90 -7.91
N ARG A 273 -7.71 -0.62 -6.70
CA ARG A 273 -7.70 0.70 -6.09
C ARG A 273 -6.26 1.20 -5.98
N ILE A 274 -5.99 2.40 -6.48
CA ILE A 274 -4.70 3.09 -6.29
C ILE A 274 -4.87 4.18 -5.25
N VAL A 275 -4.04 4.15 -4.22
CA VAL A 275 -4.02 5.13 -3.13
C VAL A 275 -2.68 5.86 -3.16
N ARG A 276 -2.71 7.17 -2.99
CA ARG A 276 -1.55 8.06 -2.94
C ARG A 276 -1.33 8.62 -1.54
N SER A 277 -0.06 8.73 -1.16
CA SER A 277 0.42 9.54 -0.03
C SER A 277 1.71 10.27 -0.42
N TYR A 278 2.02 11.36 0.27
CA TYR A 278 3.26 12.13 0.10
C TYR A 278 4.24 11.91 1.27
N ILE A 279 3.85 11.11 2.27
CA ILE A 279 4.64 10.83 3.47
C ILE A 279 5.31 9.46 3.34
N ASP A 280 4.54 8.45 2.97
CA ASP A 280 4.95 7.04 2.87
C ASP A 280 3.99 6.22 2.03
N TYR A 281 4.30 4.93 1.83
CA TYR A 281 3.39 4.02 1.14
C TYR A 281 2.12 3.77 1.95
N PRO A 282 0.92 4.03 1.40
CA PRO A 282 -0.35 3.62 2.00
C PRO A 282 -0.35 2.13 2.35
N ARG A 283 -0.59 1.77 3.62
CA ARG A 283 -0.59 0.37 4.08
C ARG A 283 -1.97 -0.27 4.00
N PHE A 284 -3.00 0.56 3.96
CA PHE A 284 -4.38 0.19 3.77
C PHE A 284 -5.04 1.02 2.66
N PRO A 285 -6.09 0.48 2.02
CA PRO A 285 -6.86 1.19 1.00
C PRO A 285 -7.49 2.54 1.42
N GLN A 286 -7.46 2.85 2.71
CA GLN A 286 -7.97 4.07 3.33
C GLN A 286 -6.88 5.07 3.78
N ASP A 287 -5.59 4.72 3.67
CA ASP A 287 -4.48 5.51 4.25
C ASP A 287 -4.13 6.79 3.48
N GLY A 288 -4.86 7.15 2.43
CA GLY A 288 -4.51 8.29 1.59
C GLY A 288 -5.57 8.67 0.57
N ALA A 289 -5.17 9.47 -0.41
CA ALA A 289 -6.06 9.93 -1.46
C ALA A 289 -6.29 8.80 -2.49
N ILE A 290 -7.55 8.47 -2.78
CA ILE A 290 -7.89 7.52 -3.83
C ILE A 290 -7.66 8.20 -5.18
N VAL A 291 -6.67 7.72 -5.92
CA VAL A 291 -6.33 8.19 -7.28
C VAL A 291 -7.15 7.45 -8.32
N TYR A 292 -7.41 6.17 -8.07
CA TYR A 292 -8.13 5.31 -9.00
C TYR A 292 -8.88 4.20 -8.28
N ASN A 293 -10.04 3.82 -8.84
CA ASN A 293 -10.85 2.69 -8.37
C ASN A 293 -11.62 2.09 -9.55
N GLY A 294 -11.20 0.93 -10.07
CA GLY A 294 -11.83 0.28 -11.22
C GLY A 294 -10.99 -0.83 -11.88
N THR A 295 -11.32 -1.20 -13.12
CA THR A 295 -10.74 -2.38 -13.82
C THR A 295 -9.74 -2.04 -14.94
N LYS A 296 -9.28 -0.80 -15.04
CA LYS A 296 -8.24 -0.40 -15.99
C LYS A 296 -6.87 -0.88 -15.51
N ASP A 297 -5.91 -0.86 -16.42
CA ASP A 297 -4.49 -1.18 -16.22
C ASP A 297 -3.60 0.07 -16.12
N SER A 298 -4.20 1.25 -16.23
CA SER A 298 -3.49 2.53 -16.19
C SER A 298 -4.38 3.71 -15.80
N VAL A 299 -3.76 4.73 -15.20
CA VAL A 299 -4.37 6.02 -14.87
C VAL A 299 -3.28 7.11 -14.82
N THR A 300 -3.65 8.35 -15.09
CA THR A 300 -2.79 9.52 -14.87
C THR A 300 -3.24 10.26 -13.61
N ASP A 301 -2.30 10.51 -12.70
CA ASP A 301 -2.48 11.42 -11.56
C ASP A 301 -1.94 12.81 -11.95
N TYR A 302 -2.85 13.73 -12.23
CA TYR A 302 -2.54 15.02 -12.83
C TYR A 302 -1.98 16.02 -11.82
N GLY A 303 -0.89 16.70 -12.20
CA GLY A 303 -0.28 17.82 -11.48
C GLY A 303 0.33 17.47 -10.14
N VAL A 304 0.42 16.20 -9.77
CA VAL A 304 0.87 15.79 -8.43
C VAL A 304 2.34 16.12 -8.16
N LEU A 305 3.21 16.03 -9.18
CA LEU A 305 4.63 16.35 -9.05
C LEU A 305 4.92 17.85 -9.08
N GLN A 306 3.94 18.71 -9.39
CA GLN A 306 4.08 20.16 -9.13
C GLN A 306 4.17 20.44 -7.64
N LYS A 307 3.55 19.59 -6.82
CA LYS A 307 3.32 19.85 -5.40
C LYS A 307 4.05 18.89 -4.47
N TYR A 308 4.25 17.65 -4.88
CA TYR A 308 4.79 16.61 -4.01
C TYR A 308 5.92 15.85 -4.72
N SER A 309 7.05 15.68 -4.04
CA SER A 309 8.18 14.86 -4.50
C SER A 309 9.03 14.43 -3.29
N PRO A 310 9.18 13.12 -3.01
CA PRO A 310 8.56 12.01 -3.72
C PRO A 310 7.04 11.91 -3.50
N VAL A 311 6.39 11.15 -4.38
CA VAL A 311 5.01 10.70 -4.23
C VAL A 311 5.00 9.19 -4.11
N TYR A 312 4.27 8.67 -3.14
CA TYR A 312 4.16 7.25 -2.84
C TYR A 312 2.79 6.74 -3.27
N TYR A 313 2.77 5.61 -3.97
CA TYR A 313 1.55 4.94 -4.41
C TYR A 313 1.49 3.52 -3.90
N THR A 314 0.26 3.05 -3.64
CA THR A 314 -0.01 1.64 -3.40
C THR A 314 -1.24 1.19 -4.17
N ALA A 315 -1.08 0.10 -4.92
CA ALA A 315 -2.12 -0.57 -5.69
C ALA A 315 -2.66 -1.78 -4.92
N PHE A 316 -3.95 -1.74 -4.59
CA PHE A 316 -4.66 -2.81 -3.90
C PHE A 316 -5.60 -3.53 -4.87
N VAL A 317 -5.53 -4.85 -4.92
CA VAL A 317 -6.44 -5.69 -5.70
C VAL A 317 -7.59 -6.12 -4.82
N TYR A 318 -8.82 -5.96 -5.32
CA TYR A 318 -10.05 -6.42 -4.70
C TYR A 318 -10.62 -7.60 -5.47
N ASP A 319 -11.17 -8.58 -4.76
CA ASP A 319 -12.02 -9.61 -5.36
C ASP A 319 -13.52 -9.32 -5.17
N VAL A 320 -14.39 -10.11 -5.80
CA VAL A 320 -15.86 -9.99 -5.73
C VAL A 320 -16.41 -10.26 -4.32
N TYR A 321 -15.60 -10.82 -3.42
CA TYR A 321 -15.93 -11.09 -2.03
C TYR A 321 -15.45 -9.98 -1.08
N GLY A 322 -14.75 -8.97 -1.61
CA GLY A 322 -14.21 -7.85 -0.82
C GLY A 322 -12.90 -8.19 -0.10
N ASN A 323 -12.21 -9.25 -0.48
CA ASN A 323 -10.83 -9.51 -0.05
C ASN A 323 -9.89 -8.51 -0.73
N VAL A 324 -8.80 -8.14 -0.03
CA VAL A 324 -7.81 -7.17 -0.52
C VAL A 324 -6.41 -7.79 -0.49
N SER A 325 -5.61 -7.53 -1.52
CA SER A 325 -4.19 -7.89 -1.58
C SER A 325 -3.33 -7.07 -0.59
N SER A 326 -2.05 -7.42 -0.44
CA SER A 326 -1.16 -6.74 0.51
C SER A 326 -0.75 -5.33 0.06
N GLY A 327 -0.64 -5.10 -1.25
CA GLY A 327 -0.34 -3.83 -1.91
C GLY A 327 0.94 -3.90 -2.77
N ALA A 328 0.85 -3.57 -4.06
CA ALA A 328 2.04 -3.27 -4.88
C ALA A 328 2.39 -1.79 -4.73
N VAL A 329 3.67 -1.46 -4.63
CA VAL A 329 4.12 -0.09 -4.30
C VAL A 329 5.11 0.44 -5.31
N ASP A 330 5.00 1.74 -5.59
CA ASP A 330 6.03 2.48 -6.33
C ASP A 330 6.06 3.94 -5.88
N LYS A 331 7.23 4.56 -6.00
CA LYS A 331 7.45 5.98 -5.68
C LYS A 331 8.09 6.69 -6.86
N VAL A 332 7.74 7.97 -7.01
CA VAL A 332 8.23 8.79 -8.11
C VAL A 332 8.66 10.15 -7.58
N TYR A 333 9.75 10.66 -8.12
CA TYR A 333 10.28 11.99 -7.84
C TYR A 333 9.97 12.93 -9.00
N ALA A 334 9.84 14.22 -8.71
CA ALA A 334 9.77 15.24 -9.75
C ALA A 334 11.08 15.25 -10.55
N VAL A 335 10.98 15.31 -11.88
CA VAL A 335 12.15 15.46 -12.76
C VAL A 335 12.47 16.95 -12.86
N LEU A 336 13.61 17.37 -12.32
CA LEU A 336 14.10 18.75 -12.48
C LEU A 336 14.57 18.93 -13.93
N SER A 337 13.89 19.77 -14.72
CA SER A 337 14.42 20.18 -16.02
C SER A 337 15.59 21.16 -15.80
N GLU A 338 16.77 20.85 -16.34
CA GLU A 338 17.85 21.83 -16.48
C GLU A 338 17.30 23.04 -17.25
N SER A 339 17.34 24.23 -16.64
CA SER A 339 16.99 25.46 -17.32
C SER A 339 17.96 25.68 -18.48
N ASN A 340 17.43 25.79 -19.69
CA ASN A 340 18.16 26.31 -20.84
C ASN A 340 18.47 27.79 -20.60
N ASP A 341 19.57 28.09 -19.89
CA ASP A 341 20.17 29.42 -19.88
C ASP A 341 20.86 29.66 -21.22
N ASN A 342 20.06 29.99 -22.22
CA ASN A 342 20.53 30.67 -23.42
C ASN A 342 20.75 32.15 -23.10
N GLU A 343 21.86 32.49 -22.46
CA GLU A 343 22.48 33.80 -22.69
C GLU A 343 24.00 33.77 -22.42
N ASN A 344 24.76 34.17 -23.45
CA ASN A 344 26.16 34.59 -23.43
C ASN A 344 27.28 33.52 -23.44
N ASN A 345 27.50 32.99 -24.66
CA ASN A 345 28.78 33.02 -25.37
C ASN A 345 30.07 32.62 -24.60
N ILE A 346 30.23 31.32 -24.32
CA ILE A 346 31.56 30.69 -24.16
C ILE A 346 31.55 29.39 -24.97
N LYS A 347 32.55 29.25 -25.86
CA LYS A 347 32.72 28.13 -26.80
C LYS A 347 32.65 26.76 -26.10
N LYS A 348 31.77 25.89 -26.57
CA LYS A 348 31.79 24.44 -26.28
C LYS A 348 33.12 23.84 -26.76
N PRO A 349 33.86 23.06 -25.94
CA PRO A 349 34.86 22.15 -26.45
C PRO A 349 34.15 20.94 -27.06
N ASP A 350 34.55 20.61 -28.28
CA ASP A 350 34.13 19.42 -29.01
C ASP A 350 34.86 18.20 -28.43
N TYR A 351 34.12 17.26 -27.84
CA TYR A 351 34.67 15.98 -27.40
C TYR A 351 34.04 14.85 -28.20
N LYS A 352 34.82 14.34 -29.16
CA LYS A 352 34.58 13.08 -29.85
C LYS A 352 34.53 11.94 -28.83
N THR A 353 33.44 11.19 -28.83
CA THR A 353 33.34 9.89 -28.16
C THR A 353 33.89 8.81 -29.10
N GLU A 354 35.00 8.19 -28.75
CA GLU A 354 35.31 6.83 -29.23
C GLU A 354 34.66 5.80 -28.29
N PRO A 355 34.20 4.64 -28.79
CA PRO A 355 33.52 3.64 -27.96
C PRO A 355 34.54 2.88 -27.12
N ILE A 356 34.32 2.86 -25.80
CA ILE A 356 35.04 1.95 -24.89
C ILE A 356 34.34 0.59 -24.97
N GLU A 357 35.07 -0.42 -25.42
CA GLU A 357 34.67 -1.83 -25.35
C GLU A 357 34.69 -2.27 -23.87
N ILE A 358 33.52 -2.55 -23.29
CA ILE A 358 33.39 -3.01 -21.91
C ILE A 358 33.25 -4.54 -21.92
N VAL A 359 34.33 -5.24 -21.63
CA VAL A 359 34.23 -6.58 -21.04
C VAL A 359 33.91 -6.40 -19.55
N LYS A 360 32.79 -6.96 -19.08
CA LYS A 360 32.51 -7.10 -17.64
C LYS A 360 32.01 -8.51 -17.28
N PRO A 361 32.38 -8.99 -16.08
CA PRO A 361 32.48 -10.40 -15.71
C PRO A 361 31.15 -11.01 -15.24
N ILE A 362 31.03 -12.34 -15.36
CA ILE A 362 29.93 -13.11 -14.78
C ILE A 362 30.19 -13.21 -13.27
N ILE A 363 29.50 -12.40 -12.47
CA ILE A 363 29.36 -12.59 -11.02
C ILE A 363 27.96 -13.17 -10.83
N THR A 364 27.86 -14.39 -10.30
CA THR A 364 26.58 -14.88 -9.78
C THR A 364 26.32 -14.10 -8.48
N PRO A 365 25.20 -13.37 -8.33
CA PRO A 365 24.89 -12.72 -7.07
C PRO A 365 24.74 -13.80 -6.00
N GLU A 366 25.53 -13.76 -4.92
CA GLU A 366 25.35 -14.65 -3.77
C GLU A 366 24.26 -14.08 -2.85
N ALA A 367 23.57 -14.96 -2.12
CA ALA A 367 22.59 -14.53 -1.14
C ALA A 367 23.28 -13.77 0.01
N THR A 368 22.74 -12.61 0.40
CA THR A 368 23.37 -11.72 1.38
C THR A 368 22.35 -11.12 2.34
N SER A 369 22.80 -10.78 3.55
CA SER A 369 21.99 -10.03 4.52
C SER A 369 22.82 -8.93 5.17
N SER A 370 22.21 -7.77 5.36
CA SER A 370 22.79 -6.65 6.09
C SER A 370 21.78 -6.09 7.08
N VAL A 371 22.26 -5.77 8.28
CA VAL A 371 21.45 -5.21 9.37
C VAL A 371 22.19 -3.99 9.94
N GLU A 372 21.55 -2.83 9.93
CA GLU A 372 22.12 -1.58 10.42
C GLU A 372 21.93 -1.50 11.95
N THR A 373 22.82 -2.19 12.69
CA THR A 373 22.72 -2.31 14.15
C THR A 373 22.69 -0.98 14.90
N LYS A 374 23.25 0.09 14.33
CA LYS A 374 23.20 1.45 14.89
C LYS A 374 21.78 2.04 14.93
N ARG A 375 20.89 1.60 14.04
CA ARG A 375 19.50 2.08 13.93
C ARG A 375 18.48 1.18 14.58
N LEU A 376 18.89 0.01 15.09
CA LEU A 376 17.97 -0.86 15.82
C LEU A 376 17.66 -0.28 17.19
N THR A 377 16.37 -0.17 17.52
CA THR A 377 15.93 0.06 18.89
C THR A 377 16.08 -1.23 19.72
N VAL A 378 16.11 -1.09 21.06
CA VAL A 378 16.36 -2.22 21.99
C VAL A 378 15.32 -3.34 21.87
N ASP A 379 14.11 -3.01 21.42
CA ASP A 379 12.97 -3.92 21.26
C ASP A 379 12.83 -4.51 19.84
N MET A 380 13.71 -4.15 18.89
CA MET A 380 13.65 -4.66 17.53
C MET A 380 14.31 -6.03 17.38
N LYS A 381 13.63 -6.92 16.66
CA LYS A 381 14.12 -8.24 16.26
C LYS A 381 14.04 -8.36 14.74
N MET A 382 15.11 -8.84 14.11
CA MET A 382 15.18 -9.07 12.67
C MET A 382 15.23 -10.57 12.36
N PRO A 383 14.62 -11.01 11.24
CA PRO A 383 14.69 -12.39 10.79
C PRO A 383 16.11 -12.71 10.29
N LYS A 384 16.45 -14.00 10.28
CA LYS A 384 17.61 -14.50 9.51
C LYS A 384 17.22 -14.74 8.05
N LEU A 385 18.24 -14.92 7.20
CA LEU A 385 18.04 -15.21 5.79
C LEU A 385 17.25 -16.52 5.58
N ASP A 386 17.49 -17.53 6.42
CA ASP A 386 16.81 -18.83 6.40
C ASP A 386 15.37 -18.82 6.90
N GLU A 387 14.93 -17.69 7.47
CA GLU A 387 13.59 -17.50 8.01
C GLU A 387 12.66 -16.75 7.05
N ILE A 388 13.20 -16.23 5.93
CA ILE A 388 12.41 -15.59 4.87
C ILE A 388 12.13 -16.64 3.80
N ARG A 389 10.86 -16.92 3.56
CA ARG A 389 10.40 -18.03 2.73
C ARG A 389 9.81 -17.56 1.41
N ILE A 390 9.96 -18.38 0.39
CA ILE A 390 9.32 -18.24 -0.91
C ILE A 390 8.56 -19.54 -1.19
N ASP A 391 7.24 -19.48 -1.29
CA ASP A 391 6.39 -20.63 -1.57
C ASP A 391 5.84 -20.55 -3.00
N GLN A 392 5.99 -21.62 -3.81
CA GLN A 392 5.39 -21.74 -5.14
C GLN A 392 4.85 -23.16 -5.36
N GLY A 393 3.52 -23.31 -5.29
CA GLY A 393 2.89 -24.62 -5.30
C GLY A 393 3.23 -25.42 -4.04
N ASP A 394 3.78 -26.63 -4.22
CA ASP A 394 4.20 -27.51 -3.12
C ASP A 394 5.67 -27.27 -2.71
N ASN A 395 6.38 -26.39 -3.42
CA ASN A 395 7.77 -26.07 -3.16
C ASN A 395 7.88 -24.88 -2.21
N THR A 396 8.71 -25.00 -1.18
CA THR A 396 9.11 -23.92 -0.28
C THR A 396 10.62 -23.76 -0.36
N PHE A 397 11.04 -22.54 -0.67
CA PHE A 397 12.44 -22.12 -0.67
C PHE A 397 12.68 -21.16 0.48
N SER A 398 13.94 -21.04 0.85
CA SER A 398 14.48 -20.05 1.75
C SER A 398 15.34 -19.04 0.97
N LEU A 399 15.41 -17.78 1.41
CA LEU A 399 16.36 -16.82 0.82
C LEU A 399 17.84 -17.20 1.04
N SER A 400 18.13 -18.20 1.87
CA SER A 400 19.48 -18.74 2.05
C SER A 400 19.85 -19.82 1.04
N ASP A 401 18.91 -20.28 0.23
CA ASP A 401 19.15 -21.38 -0.71
C ASP A 401 19.98 -20.90 -1.90
N ASP A 402 20.97 -21.70 -2.30
CA ASP A 402 21.88 -21.35 -3.41
C ASP A 402 21.17 -21.29 -4.77
N ASP A 403 20.12 -22.11 -4.96
CA ASP A 403 19.36 -22.25 -6.20
C ASP A 403 17.85 -22.12 -5.94
N ILE A 404 17.33 -20.89 -6.03
CA ILE A 404 15.88 -20.64 -6.01
C ILE A 404 15.37 -20.60 -7.45
N VAL A 405 14.69 -21.67 -7.87
CA VAL A 405 14.14 -21.81 -9.22
C VAL A 405 12.61 -21.74 -9.15
N LEU A 406 12.04 -20.76 -9.85
CA LEU A 406 10.60 -20.50 -9.86
C LEU A 406 10.04 -20.68 -11.27
N ASP A 407 8.86 -21.26 -11.38
CA ASP A 407 8.07 -21.30 -12.60
C ASP A 407 7.66 -19.87 -12.99
N SER A 408 7.93 -19.46 -14.22
CA SER A 408 7.72 -18.09 -14.70
C SER A 408 6.25 -17.68 -14.86
N ASP A 409 5.33 -18.65 -14.96
CA ASP A 409 3.90 -18.47 -15.22
C ASP A 409 3.02 -18.76 -13.97
N ARG A 410 3.63 -19.08 -12.82
CA ARG A 410 2.92 -19.31 -11.55
C ARG A 410 3.21 -18.20 -10.55
N TYR A 411 2.17 -17.77 -9.83
CA TYR A 411 2.35 -16.89 -8.69
C TYR A 411 3.21 -17.57 -7.62
N PHE A 412 3.88 -16.76 -6.79
CA PHE A 412 4.58 -17.23 -5.61
C PHE A 412 4.32 -16.31 -4.42
N VAL A 413 4.58 -16.80 -3.22
CA VAL A 413 4.32 -16.08 -1.97
C VAL A 413 5.64 -15.85 -1.25
N VAL A 414 5.92 -14.61 -0.89
CA VAL A 414 7.06 -14.26 -0.03
C VAL A 414 6.53 -14.07 1.38
N SER A 415 7.16 -14.71 2.36
CA SER A 415 6.71 -14.68 3.75
C SER A 415 7.81 -14.59 4.80
N ILE A 416 7.49 -13.95 5.92
CA ILE A 416 8.33 -13.89 7.13
C ILE A 416 7.44 -14.27 8.32
N PRO A 417 7.77 -15.29 9.11
CA PRO A 417 7.01 -15.61 10.30
C PRO A 417 7.04 -14.45 11.30
N LYS A 418 5.88 -14.09 11.85
CA LYS A 418 5.71 -12.94 12.75
C LYS A 418 6.60 -13.04 13.98
N ASP A 419 6.80 -14.23 14.53
CA ASP A 419 7.64 -14.42 15.71
C ASP A 419 9.14 -14.16 15.46
N LYS A 420 9.55 -14.07 14.19
CA LYS A 420 10.94 -13.80 13.78
C LYS A 420 11.25 -12.32 13.64
N ILE A 421 10.22 -11.47 13.61
CA ILE A 421 10.38 -10.04 13.44
C ILE A 421 9.52 -9.30 14.47
N ALA A 422 10.13 -8.37 15.20
CA ALA A 422 9.45 -7.61 16.25
C ALA A 422 9.94 -6.16 16.28
N GLY A 423 9.11 -5.28 16.84
CA GLY A 423 9.39 -3.86 16.97
C GLY A 423 8.36 -2.97 16.28
N ASN A 424 8.52 -1.66 16.43
CA ASN A 424 7.66 -0.67 15.78
C ASN A 424 8.10 -0.44 14.32
N LEU A 425 7.70 -1.35 13.44
CA LEU A 425 8.03 -1.31 12.02
C LEU A 425 7.08 -0.40 11.25
N LYS A 426 7.62 0.34 10.29
CA LYS A 426 6.79 1.10 9.34
C LYS A 426 6.25 0.20 8.26
N SER A 427 7.15 -0.48 7.55
CA SER A 427 6.83 -1.33 6.41
C SER A 427 7.88 -2.42 6.21
N ILE A 428 7.44 -3.51 5.57
CA ILE A 428 8.31 -4.56 5.05
C ILE A 428 8.02 -4.62 3.56
N ILE A 429 9.04 -4.47 2.73
CA ILE A 429 8.91 -4.37 1.28
C ILE A 429 9.75 -5.45 0.64
N VAL A 430 9.12 -6.30 -0.17
CA VAL A 430 9.84 -7.16 -1.11
C VAL A 430 9.95 -6.46 -2.45
N THR A 431 11.12 -6.50 -3.05
CA THR A 431 11.44 -5.92 -4.35
C THR A 431 12.05 -7.01 -5.23
N ILE A 432 11.57 -7.13 -6.46
CA ILE A 432 12.07 -8.10 -7.44
C ILE A 432 12.55 -7.34 -8.67
N VAL A 433 13.78 -7.62 -9.08
CA VAL A 433 14.34 -7.08 -10.32
C VAL A 433 13.70 -7.77 -11.53
N ASP A 434 13.34 -7.02 -12.57
CA ASP A 434 12.79 -7.61 -13.79
C ASP A 434 13.82 -8.55 -14.44
N PRO A 435 13.47 -9.82 -14.73
CA PRO A 435 14.41 -10.78 -15.32
C PRO A 435 14.93 -10.39 -16.71
N THR A 436 14.24 -9.48 -17.39
CA THR A 436 14.55 -9.02 -18.75
C THR A 436 15.21 -7.63 -18.79
N ASP A 437 15.10 -6.84 -17.72
CA ASP A 437 15.71 -5.50 -17.62
C ASP A 437 16.10 -5.19 -16.17
N ASN A 438 17.37 -5.34 -15.83
CA ASN A 438 17.88 -5.13 -14.47
C ASN A 438 17.77 -3.68 -13.94
N ARG A 439 17.31 -2.74 -14.76
CA ARG A 439 17.00 -1.35 -14.35
C ARG A 439 15.58 -1.20 -13.83
N LYS A 440 14.73 -2.21 -14.03
CA LYS A 440 13.36 -2.23 -13.55
C LYS A 440 13.26 -3.15 -12.35
N ALA A 441 12.49 -2.73 -11.37
CA ALA A 441 12.16 -3.55 -10.22
C ALA A 441 10.72 -3.26 -9.78
N TYR A 442 10.09 -4.25 -9.18
CA TYR A 442 8.70 -4.21 -8.74
C TYR A 442 8.64 -4.51 -7.26
N SER A 443 7.91 -3.68 -6.51
CA SER A 443 7.92 -3.73 -5.05
C SER A 443 6.53 -4.01 -4.49
N TYR A 444 6.47 -4.72 -3.36
CA TYR A 444 5.24 -5.18 -2.73
C TYR A 444 5.34 -5.08 -1.22
N LEU A 445 4.27 -4.64 -0.56
CA LEU A 445 4.16 -4.66 0.89
C LEU A 445 3.94 -6.09 1.37
N LEU A 446 4.72 -6.51 2.37
CA LEU A 446 4.43 -7.68 3.16
C LEU A 446 3.49 -7.28 4.30
N LYS A 447 2.32 -7.89 4.35
CA LYS A 447 1.28 -7.58 5.34
C LYS A 447 1.06 -8.74 6.28
N ILE A 448 0.87 -8.44 7.56
CA ILE A 448 0.51 -9.46 8.55
C ILE A 448 -0.78 -10.16 8.11
N ASN A 449 -0.75 -11.49 8.07
CA ASN A 449 -1.91 -12.29 7.75
C ASN A 449 -2.94 -12.27 8.89
N GLN A 450 -4.18 -12.66 8.61
CA GLN A 450 -5.28 -12.68 9.59
C GLN A 450 -4.95 -13.49 10.85
N GLY A 451 -4.28 -14.64 10.70
CA GLY A 451 -3.85 -15.49 11.81
C GLY A 451 -2.73 -14.88 12.65
N GLN A 452 -2.20 -13.72 12.24
CA GLN A 452 -1.04 -13.08 12.85
C GLN A 452 0.16 -14.02 13.01
N THR A 453 0.34 -14.92 12.03
CA THR A 453 1.42 -15.90 12.02
C THR A 453 2.57 -15.44 11.15
N ASP A 454 2.30 -14.68 10.08
CA ASP A 454 3.30 -14.31 9.08
C ASP A 454 2.99 -12.96 8.44
N TYR A 455 4.03 -12.23 8.04
CA TYR A 455 3.94 -11.15 7.07
C TYR A 455 4.08 -11.74 5.66
N LYS A 456 3.12 -11.49 4.76
CA LYS A 456 3.04 -12.16 3.45
C LYS A 456 2.70 -11.21 2.30
N ALA A 457 3.17 -11.54 1.11
CA ALA A 457 2.74 -10.95 -0.16
C ALA A 457 2.65 -12.04 -1.24
N THR A 458 1.53 -12.11 -1.96
CA THR A 458 1.40 -12.94 -3.17
C THR A 458 1.78 -12.11 -4.39
N ILE A 459 2.67 -12.63 -5.22
CA ILE A 459 3.22 -11.94 -6.39
C ILE A 459 2.77 -12.71 -7.64
N GLU A 460 2.11 -12.01 -8.56
CA GLU A 460 1.73 -12.57 -9.87
C GLU A 460 2.95 -12.98 -10.69
N PRO A 461 2.80 -14.00 -11.55
CA PRO A 461 3.84 -14.37 -12.49
C PRO A 461 4.19 -13.22 -13.43
N PHE A 462 5.48 -13.06 -13.67
CA PHE A 462 5.99 -12.14 -14.67
C PHE A 462 5.77 -12.70 -16.09
N GLY A 463 5.71 -14.03 -16.25
CA GLY A 463 5.58 -14.69 -17.56
C GLY A 463 6.84 -14.52 -18.42
N VAL A 464 7.99 -14.33 -17.78
CA VAL A 464 9.29 -14.19 -18.43
C VAL A 464 10.30 -15.08 -17.73
N VAL A 465 11.20 -15.68 -18.52
CA VAL A 465 12.31 -16.51 -18.02
C VAL A 465 13.57 -15.69 -17.87
N GLY A 466 14.43 -16.04 -16.92
CA GLY A 466 15.71 -15.38 -16.71
C GLY A 466 16.12 -15.28 -15.25
N LYS A 467 17.33 -14.77 -15.04
CA LYS A 467 17.87 -14.50 -13.69
C LYS A 467 17.32 -13.19 -13.15
N SER A 468 17.06 -13.15 -11.86
CA SER A 468 16.60 -11.98 -11.12
C SER A 468 17.23 -11.95 -9.72
N GLU A 469 16.98 -10.86 -8.99
CA GLU A 469 17.34 -10.70 -7.58
C GLU A 469 16.06 -10.32 -6.82
N LEU A 470 15.80 -11.04 -5.73
CA LEU A 470 14.76 -10.71 -4.77
C LEU A 470 15.41 -10.05 -3.55
N ALA A 471 14.88 -8.89 -3.15
CA ALA A 471 15.34 -8.16 -1.98
C ALA A 471 14.18 -7.92 -1.01
N VAL A 472 14.36 -8.22 0.28
CA VAL A 472 13.43 -7.88 1.34
C VAL A 472 14.04 -6.78 2.21
N ASN A 473 13.38 -5.63 2.27
CA ASN A 473 13.78 -4.47 3.06
C ASN A 473 12.80 -4.28 4.22
N ILE A 474 13.34 -4.11 5.43
CA ILE A 474 12.57 -3.80 6.64
C ILE A 474 12.83 -2.35 7.01
N TYR A 475 11.77 -1.56 7.15
CA TYR A 475 11.82 -0.14 7.49
C TYR A 475 11.31 0.10 8.91
N ASP A 476 12.04 0.91 9.67
CA ASP A 476 11.59 1.43 10.96
C ASP A 476 10.56 2.56 10.79
N TYR A 477 9.97 3.02 11.90
CA TYR A 477 8.98 4.12 11.91
C TYR A 477 9.51 5.45 11.33
N GLU A 478 10.83 5.64 11.28
CA GLU A 478 11.51 6.80 10.69
C GLU A 478 11.77 6.64 9.18
N ALA A 479 11.30 5.54 8.58
CA ALA A 479 11.47 5.18 7.17
C ALA A 479 12.93 4.89 6.75
N TYR A 480 13.79 4.54 7.70
CA TYR A 480 15.12 4.02 7.38
C TYR A 480 15.06 2.50 7.18
N ALA A 481 15.73 2.03 6.13
CA ALA A 481 15.96 0.60 5.96
C ALA A 481 16.94 0.13 7.05
N VAL A 482 16.46 -0.68 7.98
CA VAL A 482 17.22 -1.21 9.11
C VAL A 482 17.75 -2.62 8.85
N ALA A 483 17.16 -3.32 7.89
CA ALA A 483 17.67 -4.60 7.40
C ALA A 483 17.32 -4.81 5.92
N THR A 484 18.25 -5.40 5.19
CA THR A 484 18.09 -5.79 3.79
C THR A 484 18.59 -7.22 3.58
N PHE A 485 17.76 -8.06 2.99
CA PHE A 485 18.07 -9.45 2.64
C PHE A 485 17.94 -9.62 1.14
N LYS A 486 18.93 -10.22 0.48
CA LYS A 486 18.96 -10.39 -0.98
C LYS A 486 19.25 -11.85 -1.32
N SER A 487 18.59 -12.34 -2.36
CA SER A 487 18.87 -13.66 -2.92
C SER A 487 18.76 -13.63 -4.45
N PRO A 488 19.65 -14.32 -5.19
CA PRO A 488 19.41 -14.61 -6.59
C PRO A 488 18.18 -15.51 -6.73
N ILE A 489 17.44 -15.34 -7.82
CA ILE A 489 16.34 -16.25 -8.22
C ILE A 489 16.42 -16.48 -9.73
N THR A 490 15.95 -17.63 -10.20
CA THR A 490 15.85 -17.94 -11.64
C THR A 490 14.43 -18.32 -12.00
N PHE A 491 13.86 -17.63 -12.98
CA PHE A 491 12.57 -17.98 -13.56
C PHE A 491 12.74 -18.91 -14.75
N VAL A 492 12.03 -20.03 -14.77
CA VAL A 492 12.07 -21.07 -15.83
C VAL A 492 10.69 -21.30 -16.45
N GLU A 493 10.64 -21.90 -17.64
CA GLU A 493 9.37 -22.39 -18.18
C GLU A 493 8.87 -23.57 -17.34
N VAL A 494 7.54 -23.70 -17.23
CA VAL A 494 6.94 -24.87 -16.57
C VAL A 494 7.32 -26.11 -17.35
N SER A 495 8.01 -27.04 -16.69
CA SER A 495 8.08 -28.39 -17.21
C SER A 495 6.67 -28.97 -17.13
N GLU A 496 6.00 -29.16 -18.27
CA GLU A 496 4.85 -30.07 -18.31
C GLU A 496 5.30 -31.40 -17.67
N PRO A 497 4.48 -32.03 -16.81
CA PRO A 497 4.81 -33.38 -16.38
C PRO A 497 4.90 -34.21 -17.65
N VAL A 498 6.10 -34.75 -17.91
CA VAL A 498 6.31 -35.68 -19.01
C VAL A 498 5.24 -36.76 -18.84
N LYS A 499 4.24 -36.78 -19.73
CA LYS A 499 3.42 -37.96 -19.89
C LYS A 499 4.40 -39.03 -20.35
N GLU A 500 4.87 -39.84 -19.42
CA GLU A 500 5.52 -41.10 -19.79
C GLU A 500 4.47 -41.88 -20.58
N GLU A 501 4.49 -41.75 -21.91
CA GLU A 501 3.97 -42.80 -22.76
C GLU A 501 4.79 -44.04 -22.40
N VAL A 502 4.18 -44.94 -21.63
CA VAL A 502 4.69 -46.28 -21.45
C VAL A 502 4.60 -46.95 -22.82
N ILE A 503 5.64 -46.78 -23.63
CA ILE A 503 5.83 -47.52 -24.87
C ILE A 503 6.15 -48.94 -24.46
N PHE A 504 5.15 -49.81 -24.48
CA PHE A 504 5.40 -51.25 -24.40
C PHE A 504 6.17 -51.66 -25.65
N PRO A 505 7.36 -52.28 -25.53
CA PRO A 505 8.05 -52.83 -26.69
C PRO A 505 7.15 -53.89 -27.32
N ASP A 506 6.89 -53.78 -28.63
CA ASP A 506 6.13 -54.77 -29.43
C ASP A 506 6.68 -56.20 -29.35
N ALA A 507 7.85 -56.39 -28.72
CA ALA A 507 8.56 -57.65 -28.63
C ALA A 507 8.04 -58.65 -27.59
N VAL A 508 7.04 -58.32 -26.76
CA VAL A 508 6.57 -59.25 -25.71
C VAL A 508 5.33 -60.07 -26.11
N PHE A 509 4.57 -59.66 -27.13
CA PHE A 509 3.31 -60.36 -27.46
C PHE A 509 3.40 -61.42 -28.56
N ASN A 510 4.51 -61.52 -29.31
CA ASN A 510 4.57 -62.45 -30.45
C ASN A 510 5.12 -63.86 -30.14
N LYS A 511 5.28 -64.23 -28.87
CA LYS A 511 5.75 -65.59 -28.49
C LYS A 511 5.13 -66.17 -27.22
N VAL A 512 3.84 -65.98 -26.94
CA VAL A 512 3.16 -66.85 -25.96
C VAL A 512 1.73 -67.13 -26.43
N ASN A 513 1.56 -68.31 -27.03
CA ASN A 513 0.26 -68.89 -27.36
C ASN A 513 -0.18 -69.75 -26.17
N ILE A 514 -0.65 -69.13 -25.07
CA ILE A 514 -1.21 -69.88 -23.94
C ILE A 514 -2.41 -69.10 -23.38
N GLY A 515 -3.60 -69.67 -23.55
CA GLY A 515 -4.80 -69.22 -22.88
C GLY A 515 -4.78 -69.56 -21.40
N ILE A 516 -4.67 -68.55 -20.54
CA ILE A 516 -5.11 -68.51 -19.13
C ILE A 516 -5.45 -67.02 -18.90
N GLY A 517 -6.72 -66.63 -18.74
CA GLY A 517 -7.49 -66.86 -17.52
C GLY A 517 -7.38 -65.60 -16.64
N VAL A 518 -8.52 -65.08 -16.21
CA VAL A 518 -8.84 -63.83 -15.49
C VAL A 518 -7.87 -63.41 -14.34
N GLY A 519 -6.93 -64.24 -13.92
CA GLY A 519 -5.93 -63.94 -12.88
C GLY A 519 -4.86 -62.90 -13.25
N SER A 520 -4.46 -62.79 -14.52
CA SER A 520 -3.40 -61.84 -14.92
C SER A 520 -3.88 -60.39 -14.97
N LEU A 521 -5.18 -60.17 -15.22
CA LEU A 521 -5.79 -58.84 -15.15
C LEU A 521 -5.90 -58.35 -13.69
N LEU A 522 -6.13 -59.28 -12.75
CA LEU A 522 -6.17 -58.98 -11.32
C LEU A 522 -4.80 -58.62 -10.76
N LEU A 523 -3.71 -59.23 -11.24
CA LEU A 523 -2.35 -58.86 -10.82
C LEU A 523 -1.95 -57.45 -11.27
N VAL A 524 -2.33 -57.06 -12.49
CA VAL A 524 -2.11 -55.70 -13.01
C VAL A 524 -2.97 -54.69 -12.24
N PHE A 525 -4.24 -55.01 -11.95
CA PHE A 525 -5.07 -54.18 -11.08
C PHE A 525 -4.50 -54.08 -9.65
N PHE A 526 -3.92 -55.14 -9.09
CA PHE A 526 -3.32 -55.13 -7.75
C PHE A 526 -2.05 -54.28 -7.67
N ILE A 527 -1.21 -54.32 -8.72
CA ILE A 527 0.01 -53.51 -8.81
C ILE A 527 -0.34 -52.02 -9.01
N VAL A 528 -1.35 -51.72 -9.84
CA VAL A 528 -1.88 -50.36 -10.00
C VAL A 528 -2.51 -49.85 -8.69
N PHE A 529 -3.23 -50.70 -7.97
CA PHE A 529 -3.84 -50.33 -6.68
C PHE A 529 -2.80 -50.11 -5.57
N MET A 530 -1.71 -50.89 -5.54
CA MET A 530 -0.58 -50.65 -4.63
C MET A 530 0.18 -49.36 -4.95
N PHE A 531 0.34 -49.02 -6.22
CA PHE A 531 0.99 -47.76 -6.64
C PHE A 531 0.15 -46.51 -6.33
N ILE A 532 -1.18 -46.62 -6.39
CA ILE A 532 -2.08 -45.52 -6.00
C ILE A 532 -2.07 -45.33 -4.48
N ARG A 533 -1.96 -46.42 -3.70
CA ARG A 533 -1.98 -46.37 -2.23
C ARG A 533 -0.66 -45.89 -1.60
N SER A 534 0.49 -46.06 -2.27
CA SER A 534 1.78 -45.57 -1.76
C SER A 534 2.00 -44.06 -1.95
N ARG A 535 1.08 -43.35 -2.61
CA ARG A 535 1.11 -41.88 -2.78
C ARG A 535 0.14 -41.11 -1.87
N GLN A 536 -0.53 -41.79 -0.93
CA GLN A 536 -1.36 -41.15 0.12
C GLN A 536 -0.89 -41.46 1.55
N GLY A 537 0.41 -41.75 1.72
CA GLY A 537 1.03 -41.95 3.04
C GLY A 537 1.76 -40.71 3.50
#